data_AF-A0A849DF07-F1
#
_entry.id   AF-A0A849DF07-F1
#
_cell.length_a   1.000
_cell.length_b   1.000
_cell.length_c   1.000
_cell.angle_alpha   90.00
_cell.angle_beta   90.00
_cell.angle_gamma   90.00
#
_symmetry.space_group_name_H-M   'P 1'
#
loop_
_entity.id
_entity.type
_entity.pdbx_description
1 polymer ?
#
loop_
_entity_poly.entity_id
_entity_poly.type
_entity_poly.pdbx_seq_one_letter_code
_entity_poly.pdbx_strand_id
1 'polypeptide(L)' 'MNNVLIINGHQRYDQIAEGKLTKLFIDTASDFFTENGLNVKYSVIESDYDVSNELKKLAWADYILFQYPVYWMG' A
#
# COMPACT_ATOMS: atom_id res chain seq x y z
N MET A 1 -5.63 17.51 8.93
CA MET A 1 -5.85 16.65 7.74
C MET A 1 -5.31 15.29 8.10
N ASN A 2 -6.10 14.24 7.87
CA ASN A 2 -5.69 12.89 8.26
C ASN A 2 -4.73 12.31 7.22
N ASN A 3 -3.82 11.46 7.69
CA ASN A 3 -2.77 10.84 6.91
C ASN A 3 -3.08 9.35 6.74
N VAL A 4 -2.99 8.85 5.50
CA VAL A 4 -3.14 7.43 5.19
C VAL A 4 -1.85 6.88 4.60
N LEU A 5 -1.41 5.75 5.15
CA LEU A 5 -0.35 4.92 4.58
C LEU A 5 -1.00 3.73 3.85
N ILE A 6 -0.77 3.63 2.55
CA ILE A 6 -1.16 2.46 1.75
C ILE A 6 0.06 1.54 1.62
N ILE A 7 -0.06 0.31 2.10
CA ILE A 7 0.96 -0.72 2.00
C ILE A 7 0.54 -1.66 0.87
N ASN A 8 1.26 -1.57 -0.25
CA ASN A 8 1.17 -2.51 -1.35
C ASN A 8 1.97 -3.77 -1.00
N GLY A 9 1.25 -4.80 -0.52
CA GLY A 9 1.84 -6.10 -0.18
C GLY A 9 1.87 -7.10 -1.35
N HIS A 10 1.59 -6.67 -2.59
CA HIS A 10 1.82 -7.55 -3.74
C HIS A 10 3.31 -7.81 -3.93
N GLN A 11 3.61 -9.07 -4.24
CA GLN A 11 4.91 -9.53 -4.73
C GLN A 11 4.65 -10.29 -6.02
N ARG A 12 5.43 -10.07 -7.07
CA ARG A 12 5.25 -10.73 -8.35
C ARG A 12 5.59 -12.21 -8.24
N TYR A 13 4.64 -13.03 -8.66
CA TYR A 13 4.86 -14.43 -8.98
C TYR A 13 4.50 -14.63 -10.44
N ASP A 14 5.46 -15.05 -11.26
CA ASP A 14 5.20 -15.25 -12.69
C ASP A 14 4.07 -16.25 -12.90
N GLN A 15 3.15 -15.90 -13.79
CA GLN A 15 1.94 -16.66 -14.15
C GLN A 15 0.87 -16.81 -13.05
N ILE A 16 1.19 -16.48 -11.79
CA ILE A 16 0.29 -16.68 -10.65
C ILE A 16 -0.25 -15.33 -10.16
N ALA A 17 0.62 -14.33 -10.02
CA ALA A 17 0.28 -13.05 -9.41
C ALA A 17 0.99 -11.88 -10.12
N GLU A 18 0.36 -11.37 -11.17
CA GLU A 18 0.85 -10.21 -11.94
C GLU A 18 0.65 -8.86 -11.23
N GLY A 19 -0.18 -8.80 -10.19
CA GLY A 19 -0.40 -7.59 -9.37
C GLY A 19 -1.39 -6.57 -9.92
N LYS A 20 -1.96 -6.79 -11.12
CA LYS A 20 -2.87 -5.83 -11.78
C LYS A 20 -4.09 -5.45 -10.92
N LEU A 21 -4.73 -6.42 -10.27
CA LEU A 21 -5.89 -6.16 -9.42
C LEU A 21 -5.52 -5.40 -8.14
N THR A 22 -4.42 -5.80 -7.47
CA THR A 22 -3.90 -5.08 -6.30
C THR A 22 -3.58 -3.64 -6.66
N LYS A 23 -2.93 -3.41 -7.81
CA LYS A 23 -2.63 -2.06 -8.30
C LYS A 23 -3.92 -1.26 -8.53
N LEU A 24 -4.92 -1.83 -9.19
CA LEU A 24 -6.21 -1.16 -9.42
C LEU A 24 -6.87 -0.72 -8.11
N PHE A 25 -6.86 -1.57 -7.07
CA PHE A 25 -7.40 -1.20 -5.77
C PHE A 25 -6.60 -0.10 -5.08
N ILE A 26 -5.28 -0.12 -5.18
CA ILE A 26 -4.42 0.95 -4.64
C ILE A 26 -4.69 2.27 -5.36
N ASP A 27 -4.73 2.27 -6.70
CA ASP A 27 -5.02 3.47 -7.49
C ASP A 27 -6.40 4.04 -7.09
N THR A 28 -7.43 3.19 -7.02
CA THR A 28 -8.79 3.59 -6.60
C THR A 28 -8.82 4.15 -5.18
N ALA A 29 -8.11 3.53 -4.23
CA ALA A 29 -8.04 4.02 -2.85
C ALA A 29 -7.29 5.36 -2.77
N SER A 30 -6.24 5.53 -3.57
CA SER A 30 -5.44 6.75 -3.63
C SER A 30 -6.28 7.93 -4.10
N ASP A 31 -7.05 7.73 -5.17
CA ASP A 31 -7.97 8.72 -5.70
C ASP A 31 -9.02 9.09 -4.64
N PHE A 32 -9.68 8.09 -4.05
CA PHE A 32 -10.67 8.30 -3.00
C PHE A 32 -10.12 9.11 -1.81
N PHE A 33 -8.96 8.75 -1.27
CA PHE A 33 -8.40 9.46 -0.12
C PHE A 33 -7.97 10.88 -0.47
N THR A 34 -7.38 11.08 -1.64
CA THR A 34 -6.93 12.40 -2.10
C THR A 34 -8.13 13.33 -2.35
N GLU A 35 -9.18 12.83 -3.02
CA GLU A 35 -10.43 13.57 -3.27
C GLU A 35 -11.14 13.97 -1.96
N ASN A 36 -10.97 13.17 -0.90
CA ASN A 36 -11.53 13.44 0.43
C ASN A 36 -10.57 14.24 1.35
N GLY A 37 -9.47 14.78 0.82
CA GLY A 37 -8.58 15.69 1.53
C GLY A 37 -7.62 15.03 2.53
N LEU A 38 -7.36 13.73 2.38
CA LEU A 38 -6.32 13.03 3.15
C LEU A 38 -4.97 13.11 2.43
N ASN A 39 -3.89 13.10 3.21
CA ASN A 39 -2.54 12.94 2.66
C ASN A 39 -2.24 11.45 2.49
N VAL A 40 -1.71 11.05 1.33
CA VAL A 40 -1.40 9.65 1.02
C VAL A 40 0.11 9.43 0.95
N LYS A 41 0.60 8.38 1.61
CA LYS A 41 1.94 7.81 1.39
C LYS A 41 1.83 6.33 1.05
N TYR A 42 2.89 5.81 0.42
CA TYR A 42 2.94 4.43 -0.05
C TYR A 42 4.16 3.70 0.49
N SER A 43 3.99 2.40 0.67
CA SER A 43 5.06 1.44 0.86
C SER A 43 4.84 0.27 -0.09
N VAL A 44 5.86 -0.12 -0.85
CA VAL A 44 5.79 -1.20 -1.83
C VAL A 44 6.71 -2.31 -1.34
N ILE A 45 6.13 -3.43 -0.94
CA ILE A 45 6.87 -4.53 -0.30
C ILE A 45 7.82 -5.25 -1.28
N GLU A 46 7.48 -5.25 -2.57
CA GLU A 46 8.33 -5.84 -3.60
C GLU A 46 9.65 -5.08 -3.83
N SER A 47 9.71 -3.77 -3.49
CA SER A 47 10.93 -2.98 -3.62
C SER A 47 11.78 -3.02 -2.36
N ASP A 48 13.08 -2.77 -2.48
CA ASP A 48 13.95 -2.52 -1.32
C ASP A 48 13.42 -1.34 -0.49
N TYR A 49 13.39 -1.48 0.83
CA TYR A 49 12.97 -0.44 1.75
C TYR A 49 13.91 -0.32 2.96
N ASP A 50 14.06 0.90 3.46
CA ASP A 50 14.79 1.20 4.69
C ASP A 50 13.84 1.16 5.88
N VAL A 51 14.16 0.33 6.88
CA VAL A 51 13.31 0.13 8.07
C VAL A 51 13.05 1.43 8.82
N SER A 52 14.05 2.32 8.95
CA SER A 52 13.88 3.59 9.66
C SER A 52 12.88 4.51 8.95
N ASN A 53 12.89 4.54 7.63
CA ASN A 53 11.93 5.30 6.83
C ASN A 53 10.51 4.72 6.91
N GLU A 54 10.36 3.39 6.89
CA GLU A 54 9.05 2.76 7.05
C GLU A 54 8.45 2.98 8.44
N LEU A 55 9.26 2.94 9.50
CA LEU A 55 8.83 3.29 10.85
C LEU A 55 8.32 4.74 10.95
N LYS A 56 8.97 5.69 10.25
CA LYS A 56 8.49 7.08 10.18
C LYS A 56 7.17 7.20 9.42
N LYS A 57 6.94 6.40 8.37
CA LYS A 57 5.65 6.36 7.67
C LYS A 57 4.54 5.82 8.56
N LEU A 58 4.81 4.74 9.31
CA LEU A 58 3.88 4.18 10.28
C LEU A 58 3.52 5.19 11.37
N ALA A 59 4.51 5.88 11.94
CA ALA A 59 4.28 6.91 12.95
C ALA A 59 3.56 8.17 12.41
N TRP A 60 3.67 8.44 11.11
CA TRP A 60 3.03 9.58 10.46
C TRP A 60 1.56 9.34 10.12
N ALA A 61 1.13 8.09 9.97
CA ALA A 61 -0.18 7.71 9.49
C ALA A 61 -1.24 7.66 10.61
N ASP A 62 -2.43 8.22 10.34
CA ASP A 62 -3.62 8.06 11.18
C ASP A 62 -4.38 6.78 10.79
N TYR A 63 -4.28 6.38 9.52
CA TYR A 63 -4.88 5.17 8.96
C TYR A 63 -3.87 4.37 8.16
N ILE A 64 -3.97 3.05 8.19
CA ILE A 64 -3.14 2.14 7.41
C ILE A 64 -4.03 1.22 6.58
N LEU A 65 -3.87 1.24 5.26
CA LEU A 65 -4.52 0.33 4.33
C LEU A 65 -3.50 -0.72 3.86
N PHE A 66 -3.69 -1.97 4.28
CA PHE A 66 -2.95 -3.10 3.72
C PHE A 66 -3.70 -3.65 2.53
N GLN A 67 -3.14 -3.49 1.33
CA GLN A 67 -3.71 -4.05 0.11
C GLN A 67 -2.74 -5.08 -0.46
N TYR A 68 -3.14 -6.35 -0.41
CA TYR A 68 -2.33 -7.47 -0.84
C TYR A 68 -3.24 -8.60 -1.35
N PRO A 69 -2.76 -9.42 -2.30
CA PRO A 69 -3.40 -10.68 -2.61
C PRO A 69 -3.13 -11.71 -1.51
N VAL A 70 -4.03 -12.66 -1.30
CA VAL A 70 -3.77 -13.77 -0.38
C VAL A 70 -2.83 -14.76 -1.07
N TYR A 71 -1.66 -14.97 -0.49
CA TYR A 71 -0.76 -16.05 -0.86
C TYR A 71 -0.86 -17.16 0.18
N TRP A 72 -1.20 -18.38 -0.25
CA TRP A 72 -1.20 -19.56 0.64
C TRP A 72 -1.86 -19.33 2.02
N MET A 73 -3.10 -18.85 2.03
CA MET A 73 -3.91 -18.61 3.23
C MET A 73 -3.51 -17.39 4.08
N GLY A 74 -2.52 -16.59 3.68
CA GLY A 74 -2.16 -15.36 4.37
C GLY A 74 -1.05 -14.57 3.68
#